data_AF-A0A0J7IQ80-F1
#
_entry.id   AF-A0A0J7IQ80-F1
#
_cell.length_a   1.000
_cell.length_b   1.000
_cell.length_c   1.000
_cell.angle_alpha   90.00
_cell.angle_beta   90.00
_cell.angle_gamma   90.00
#
_symmetry.space_group_name_H-M   'P 1'
#
loop_
_entity.id
_entity.type
_entity.pdbx_description
1 polymer ?
#
loop_
_entity_poly.entity_id
_entity_poly.type
_entity_poly.pdbx_seq_one_letter_code
_entity_poly.pdbx_strand_id
1 'polypeptide(L)'
;MIENFKKYWFVVLVLYFKINVLGFFFYVELLEVNYLLGFARQDKLARLEAKQHLYNAIVDIVLVLDGAMVLFLMYYVIRKSAK
;
A
#
# COMPACT_ATOMS: atom_id res chain seq x y z
N MET A 1 -21.89 -3.81 -14.54
CA MET A 1 -20.71 -3.30 -13.81
C MET A 1 -20.32 -4.19 -12.63
N ILE A 2 -21.20 -4.45 -11.66
CA ILE A 2 -20.93 -5.40 -10.55
C ILE A 2 -20.80 -6.86 -11.00
N GLU A 3 -21.51 -7.29 -12.04
CA GLU A 3 -21.39 -8.67 -12.55
C GLU A 3 -20.01 -8.95 -13.16
N ASN A 4 -19.45 -7.98 -13.90
CA ASN A 4 -18.05 -8.06 -14.33
C ASN A 4 -17.09 -8.04 -13.13
N PHE A 5 -17.41 -7.28 -12.08
CA PHE A 5 -16.63 -7.28 -10.85
C PHE A 5 -16.60 -8.66 -10.17
N LYS A 6 -17.71 -9.40 -10.15
CA LYS A 6 -17.73 -10.80 -9.67
C LYS A 6 -16.82 -11.70 -10.50
N LYS A 7 -16.79 -11.52 -11.83
CA LYS A 7 -15.95 -12.32 -12.74
C LYS A 7 -14.45 -12.14 -12.48
N TYR A 8 -14.02 -10.91 -12.14
CA TYR A 8 -12.62 -10.59 -11.91
C TYR A 8 -12.25 -10.42 -10.43
N TRP A 9 -13.17 -10.68 -9.50
CA TRP A 9 -12.96 -10.49 -8.05
C TRP A 9 -11.72 -11.21 -7.53
N PHE A 10 -11.52 -12.45 -7.98
CA PHE A 10 -10.34 -13.23 -7.60
C PHE A 10 -9.04 -12.60 -8.10
N VAL A 11 -9.01 -12.09 -9.34
CA VAL A 11 -7.84 -11.41 -9.90
C VAL A 11 -7.55 -10.12 -9.14
N VAL A 12 -8.59 -9.34 -8.80
CA VAL A 12 -8.47 -8.12 -8.00
C VAL A 12 -7.88 -8.44 -6.62
N LEU A 13 -8.37 -9.49 -5.94
CA LEU A 13 -7.82 -9.93 -4.65
C LEU A 13 -6.36 -10.35 -4.73
N VAL A 14 -5.97 -11.11 -5.76
CA VAL A 14 -4.59 -11.54 -5.95
C VAL A 14 -3.67 -10.34 -6.21
N LEU A 15 -4.09 -9.41 -7.05
CA LEU A 15 -3.32 -8.18 -7.31
C LEU A 15 -3.20 -7.33 -6.06
N TYR A 16 -4.30 -7.14 -5.33
CA TYR A 16 -4.32 -6.41 -4.07
C TYR A 16 -3.39 -7.04 -3.02
N PHE A 17 -3.39 -8.38 -2.89
CA PHE A 17 -2.47 -9.10 -2.02
C PHE A 17 -1.01 -8.84 -2.39
N LYS A 18 -0.65 -8.93 -3.68
CA LYS A 18 0.72 -8.64 -4.13
C LYS A 18 1.15 -7.20 -3.82
N ILE A 19 0.26 -6.24 -4.04
CA ILE A 19 0.51 -4.82 -3.71
C ILE A 19 0.72 -4.65 -2.21
N ASN A 20 -0.07 -5.33 -1.37
CA ASN A 20 0.09 -5.32 0.08
C ASN A 20 1.44 -5.91 0.53
N VAL A 21 1.83 -7.07 -0.01
CA VAL A 21 3.13 -7.68 0.29
C VAL A 21 4.29 -6.75 -0.10
N LEU A 22 4.20 -6.11 -1.27
CA LEU A 22 5.18 -5.11 -1.70
C LEU A 22 5.19 -3.90 -0.77
N GLY A 23 4.02 -3.37 -0.39
CA GLY A 23 3.90 -2.27 0.55
C GLY A 23 4.55 -2.58 1.90
N PHE A 24 4.34 -3.78 2.42
CA PHE A 24 5.00 -4.23 3.65
C PHE A 24 6.53 -4.30 3.51
N PHE A 25 7.03 -4.81 2.37
CA PHE A 25 8.46 -4.83 2.10
C PHE A 25 9.06 -3.41 2.12
N PHE A 26 8.43 -2.45 1.43
CA PHE A 26 8.89 -1.06 1.44
C PHE A 26 8.74 -0.37 2.79
N TYR A 27 7.74 -0.74 3.59
CA TYR A 27 7.61 -0.27 4.96
C TYR A 27 8.79 -0.72 5.84
N VAL A 28 9.22 -1.97 5.71
CA VAL A 28 10.41 -2.48 6.42
C VAL A 28 11.67 -1.76 5.95
N GLU A 29 11.87 -1.58 4.65
CA GLU A 29 13.00 -0.80 4.11
C GLU A 29 12.98 0.66 4.58
N LEU A 30 11.79 1.27 4.67
CA LEU A 30 11.62 2.63 5.19
C LEU A 30 12.06 2.75 6.65
N LEU A 31 11.73 1.76 7.50
CA LEU A 31 12.19 1.73 8.89
C LEU A 31 13.71 1.67 8.98
N GLU A 32 14.35 0.85 8.13
CA GLU A 32 15.81 0.77 8.05
C GLU A 32 16.42 2.09 7.56
N VAL A 33 15.85 2.72 6.54
CA VAL A 33 16.29 4.03 6.04
C VAL A 33 16.16 5.11 7.12
N ASN A 34 15.05 5.13 7.86
CA ASN A 34 14.84 6.06 8.98
C ASN A 34 15.88 5.86 10.09
N TYR A 35 16.18 4.60 10.43
CA TYR A 35 17.23 4.29 11.39
C TYR A 35 18.60 4.79 10.91
N LEU A 36 18.95 4.49 9.66
CA LEU A 36 20.23 4.87 9.07
C LEU A 36 20.37 6.40 8.92
N LEU A 37 19.30 7.13 8.60
CA LEU A 37 19.30 8.60 8.56
C LEU A 37 19.74 9.22 9.89
N GLY A 38 19.37 8.61 11.01
CA GLY A 38 19.77 9.07 12.35
C GLY A 38 21.28 8.96 12.63
N PHE A 39 22.00 8.13 11.88
CA PHE A 39 23.43 7.88 12.07
C PHE A 39 24.28 8.16 10.81
N ALA A 40 23.66 8.64 9.74
CA ALA A 40 24.32 8.83 8.46
C ALA A 40 25.27 10.04 8.47
N ARG A 41 26.46 9.87 7.88
CA ARG A 41 27.34 10.99 7.55
C ARG A 41 26.77 11.78 6.36
N GLN A 42 27.15 13.06 6.26
CA GLN A 42 26.62 14.03 5.28
C GLN A 42 26.74 13.56 3.81
N ASP A 43 27.72 12.72 3.48
CA ASP A 43 27.95 12.16 2.14
C ASP A 43 26.85 11.17 1.72
N LYS A 44 26.19 10.50 2.67
CA LYS A 44 25.12 9.54 2.39
C LYS A 44 23.71 10.10 2.58
N LEU A 45 23.59 11.25 3.26
CA LEU A 45 22.32 11.86 3.67
C LEU A 45 21.36 12.09 2.50
N ALA A 46 21.79 12.76 1.43
CA ALA A 46 20.94 13.05 0.27
C ALA A 46 20.39 11.80 -0.42
N ARG A 47 21.16 10.70 -0.43
CA ARG A 47 20.73 9.42 -1.02
C ARG A 47 19.69 8.72 -0.14
N LEU A 48 19.87 8.78 1.18
CA LEU A 48 18.92 8.19 2.13
C LEU A 48 17.61 8.99 2.19
N GLU A 49 17.66 10.32 2.13
CA GLU A 49 16.45 11.18 2.06
C GLU A 49 15.64 10.89 0.79
N ALA A 50 16.30 10.79 -0.37
CA ALA A 50 15.62 10.44 -1.62
C ALA A 50 14.91 9.07 -1.53
N LYS A 51 15.54 8.08 -0.90
CA LYS A 51 14.91 6.77 -0.64
C LYS A 51 13.75 6.88 0.33
N GLN A 52 13.90 7.64 1.41
CA GLN A 52 12.86 7.86 2.40
C GLN A 52 11.60 8.45 1.76
N HIS A 53 11.76 9.48 0.92
CA HIS A 53 10.65 10.09 0.19
C HIS A 53 9.95 9.10 -0.75
N LEU A 54 10.72 8.30 -1.50
CA LEU A 54 10.16 7.28 -2.39
C LEU A 54 9.36 6.24 -1.60
N TYR A 55 9.95 5.70 -0.53
CA TYR A 55 9.32 4.65 0.27
C TYR A 55 8.09 5.16 1.02
N ASN A 56 8.12 6.39 1.56
CA ASN A 56 6.94 7.04 2.14
C ASN A 56 5.80 7.12 1.11
N ALA A 57 6.08 7.60 -0.11
CA ALA A 57 5.06 7.70 -1.15
C ALA A 57 4.45 6.33 -1.51
N ILE A 58 5.26 5.27 -1.58
CA ILE A 58 4.77 3.91 -1.84
C ILE A 58 3.87 3.42 -0.68
N VAL A 59 4.32 3.59 0.57
CA VAL A 59 3.57 3.19 1.76
C VAL A 59 2.23 3.93 1.82
N ASP A 60 2.23 5.24 1.56
CA ASP A 60 1.02 6.07 1.55
C ASP A 60 0.02 5.61 0.48
N ILE A 61 0.49 5.29 -0.73
CA ILE A 61 -0.37 4.75 -1.80
C ILE A 61 -1.01 3.43 -1.38
N VAL A 62 -0.24 2.54 -0.74
CA VAL A 62 -0.76 1.24 -0.27
C VAL A 62 -1.82 1.46 0.83
N LEU A 63 -1.58 2.36 1.79
CA LEU A 63 -2.55 2.70 2.82
C LEU A 63 -3.85 3.27 2.25
N VAL A 64 -3.76 4.14 1.22
CA VAL A 64 -4.93 4.67 0.52
C VAL A 64 -5.70 3.54 -0.19
N LEU A 65 -5.00 2.61 -0.85
CA LEU A 65 -5.62 1.45 -1.49
C LEU A 65 -6.31 0.53 -0.46
N ASP A 66 -5.71 0.33 0.71
CA ASP A 66 -6.32 -0.45 1.79
C ASP A 66 -7.59 0.20 2.30
N GLY A 67 -7.56 1.50 2.57
CA GLY A 67 -8.74 2.28 2.96
C GLY A 67 -9.84 2.22 1.91
N ALA A 68 -9.49 2.37 0.62
CA ALA A 68 -10.43 2.26 -0.48
C ALA A 68 -11.04 0.86 -0.58
N MET A 69 -10.25 -0.21 -0.37
CA MET A 69 -10.72 -1.59 -0.40
C MET A 69 -11.69 -1.88 0.76
N VAL A 70 -11.40 -1.38 1.96
CA VAL A 70 -12.30 -1.48 3.12
C VAL A 70 -13.63 -0.79 2.85
N LEU A 71 -13.60 0.45 2.35
CA LEU A 71 -14.83 1.19 1.98
C LEU A 71 -15.62 0.47 0.89
N PHE A 72 -14.92 -0.08 -0.12
CA PHE A 72 -15.54 -0.86 -1.17
C PHE A 72 -16.23 -2.12 -0.62
N LEU A 73 -15.57 -2.86 0.28
CA LEU A 73 -16.13 -4.05 0.92
C LEU A 73 -17.37 -3.70 1.75
N MET A 74 -17.32 -2.63 2.55
CA MET A 74 -18.47 -2.14 3.31
C MET A 74 -19.66 -1.82 2.39
N TYR A 75 -19.41 -1.04 1.33
CA TYR A 75 -20.43 -0.72 0.32
C TYR A 75 -21.04 -1.99 -0.30
N TYR A 76 -20.20 -2.96 -0.67
CA TYR A 76 -20.65 -4.21 -1.26
C TYR A 76 -21.54 -5.02 -0.32
N VAL A 77 -21.16 -5.12 0.97
CA VAL A 77 -21.95 -5.82 2.00
C VAL A 77 -23.29 -5.13 2.19
N ILE A 78 -23.32 -3.81 2.41
CA ILE A 78 -24.56 -3.05 2.61
C ILE A 78 -25.51 -3.23 1.42
N ARG A 79 -25.00 -3.07 0.19
CA ARG A 79 -25.80 -3.23 -1.02
C ARG A 79 -26.36 -4.64 -1.20
N LYS A 80 -25.61 -5.66 -0.78
CA LYS A 80 -26.06 -7.06 -0.85
C LYS A 80 -27.12 -7.36 0.22
N SER A 81 -27.01 -6.78 1.42
CA SER A 81 -27.99 -6.96 2.50
C SER A 81 -29.26 -6.14 2.33
N ALA A 82 -29.22 -5.05 1.56
CA ALA A 82 -30.39 -4.22 1.23
C ALA A 82 -31.21 -4.74 0.03
N LYS A 83 -30.82 -5.87 -0.55
CA LYS A 83 -31.51 -6.57 -1.64
C LYS A 83 -32.04 -7.90 -1.14
#